data_AF-A0BR18-F1
#
_entry.id   AF-A0BR18-F1
#
_cell.length_a   1.000
_cell.length_b   1.000
_cell.length_c   1.000
_cell.angle_alpha   90.00
_cell.angle_beta   90.00
_cell.angle_gamma   90.00
#
_symmetry.space_group_name_H-M   'P 1'
#
loop_
_entity.id
_entity.type
_entity.pdbx_description
1 polymer ?
#
loop_
_entity_poly.entity_id
_entity_poly.type
_entity_poly.pdbx_seq_one_letter_code
_entity_poly.pdbx_strand_id
1 'polypeptide(L)'
;MQGKGFRTNNVKSKLFKNSQQFGNINGEIRKRVYEIASKQRFMLNIGGDHSVACGSLHGLLEHYSYELRVILVDAHANCNYELDLNRNSHGMPLGHLYGAITEQIKGFEWLKQRLDTKNIIYVGI
;
A
#
# COMPACT_ATOMS: atom_id res chain seq x y z
N MET A 1 12.98 -14.82 -20.11
CA MET A 1 13.72 -13.55 -20.27
C MET A 1 14.23 -13.13 -18.90
N GLN A 2 15.53 -12.84 -18.81
CA GLN A 2 16.34 -12.76 -17.59
C GLN A 2 15.92 -11.63 -16.64
N GLY A 3 15.89 -11.95 -15.34
CA GLY A 3 15.73 -11.00 -14.25
C GLY A 3 16.91 -10.02 -14.20
N LYS A 4 16.60 -8.73 -14.36
CA LYS A 4 17.56 -7.65 -14.14
C LYS A 4 17.62 -7.35 -12.65
N GLY A 5 18.82 -7.49 -12.09
CA GLY A 5 19.13 -7.23 -10.69
C GLY A 5 18.65 -5.86 -10.24
N PHE A 6 17.99 -5.84 -9.08
CA PHE A 6 17.73 -4.62 -8.34
C PHE A 6 19.07 -4.04 -7.88
N ARG A 7 19.54 -3.00 -8.56
CA ARG A 7 20.64 -2.15 -8.09
C ARG A 7 20.24 -1.54 -6.75
N THR A 8 20.92 -1.95 -5.68
CA THR A 8 20.93 -1.20 -4.42
C THR A 8 21.70 0.11 -4.66
N ASN A 9 21.27 1.22 -4.04
CA ASN A 9 22.11 2.31 -3.49
C ASN A 9 21.49 3.72 -3.53
N ASN A 10 20.17 3.93 -3.51
CA ASN A 10 19.61 5.25 -3.14
C ASN A 10 18.15 5.18 -2.65
N VAL A 11 17.95 4.82 -1.38
CA VAL A 11 16.66 4.93 -0.69
C VAL A 11 16.45 6.39 -0.29
N LYS A 12 15.38 7.04 -0.78
CA LYS A 12 15.10 8.45 -0.48
C LYS A 12 14.23 8.57 0.77
N SER A 13 14.59 9.48 1.67
CA SER A 13 13.88 9.68 2.96
C SER A 13 12.62 10.54 2.83
N LYS A 14 12.54 11.43 1.82
CA LYS A 14 11.45 12.40 1.70
C LYS A 14 11.09 12.64 0.23
N LEU A 15 10.02 11.96 -0.21
CA LEU A 15 9.48 12.08 -1.58
C LEU A 15 8.10 12.74 -1.61
N PHE A 16 7.35 12.63 -0.51
CA PHE A 16 6.10 13.33 -0.24
C PHE A 16 5.99 13.60 1.26
N LYS A 17 4.96 14.35 1.68
CA LYS A 17 4.79 14.74 3.08
C LYS A 17 4.73 13.51 3.99
N ASN A 18 5.61 13.49 5.00
CA ASN A 18 5.70 12.43 6.02
C ASN A 18 5.96 11.01 5.47
N SER A 19 6.55 10.86 4.27
CA SER A 19 6.68 9.57 3.58
C SER A 19 7.33 8.46 4.42
N GLN A 20 8.39 8.74 5.17
CA GLN A 20 9.04 7.72 6.01
C GLN A 20 8.13 7.27 7.18
N GLN A 21 7.46 8.21 7.84
CA GLN A 21 6.55 7.89 8.95
C GLN A 21 5.35 7.08 8.44
N PHE A 22 4.79 7.47 7.30
CA PHE A 22 3.71 6.77 6.62
C PHE A 22 4.10 5.32 6.30
N GLY A 23 5.29 5.10 5.74
CA GLY A 23 5.82 3.76 5.46
C GLY A 23 6.00 2.91 6.70
N ASN A 24 6.63 3.46 7.75
CA ASN A 24 6.86 2.76 9.00
C ASN A 24 5.54 2.32 9.67
N ILE A 25 4.57 3.24 9.80
CA ILE A 25 3.28 2.95 10.43
C ILE A 25 2.51 1.89 9.65
N ASN A 26 2.44 2.01 8.32
CA ASN A 26 1.77 1.01 7.49
C ASN A 26 2.49 -0.34 7.50
N GLY A 27 3.81 -0.35 7.67
CA GLY A 27 4.59 -1.56 7.88
C GLY A 27 4.17 -2.33 9.14
N GLU A 28 3.85 -1.63 10.24
CA GLU A 28 3.33 -2.26 11.45
C GLU A 28 1.85 -2.69 11.31
N ILE A 29 1.01 -1.86 10.69
CA ILE A 29 -0.39 -2.23 10.38
C ILE A 29 -0.41 -3.52 9.54
N ARG A 30 0.42 -3.60 8.51
CA ARG A 30 0.56 -4.78 7.65
C ARG A 30 0.87 -6.03 8.46
N LYS A 31 1.88 -6.00 9.34
CA LYS A 31 2.23 -7.16 10.18
C LYS A 31 1.03 -7.62 11.00
N ARG A 32 0.35 -6.67 11.65
CA ARG A 32 -0.79 -6.99 12.51
C ARG A 32 -1.96 -7.58 11.74
N VAL A 33 -2.23 -7.03 10.56
CA VAL A 33 -3.26 -7.54 9.66
C VAL A 33 -2.94 -8.95 9.17
N TYR A 34 -1.72 -9.19 8.72
CA TYR A 34 -1.28 -10.52 8.28
C TYR A 34 -1.44 -11.57 9.39
N GLU A 35 -1.07 -11.24 10.63
CA GLU A 35 -1.26 -12.11 11.79
C GLU A 35 -2.73 -12.47 12.05
N ILE A 36 -3.64 -11.49 11.93
CA ILE A 36 -5.08 -11.70 12.18
C ILE A 36 -5.69 -12.53 11.05
N ALA A 37 -5.36 -12.19 9.79
CA ALA A 37 -5.80 -12.92 8.61
C ALA A 37 -5.33 -14.38 8.66
N SER A 38 -4.08 -14.63 9.07
CA SER A 38 -3.52 -15.98 9.24
C SER A 38 -4.25 -16.84 10.26
N LYS A 39 -5.02 -16.21 11.17
CA LYS A 39 -5.86 -16.90 12.16
C LYS A 39 -7.31 -17.06 11.68
N GLN A 40 -7.59 -16.72 10.43
CA GLN A 40 -8.93 -16.74 9.82
C GLN A 40 -9.97 -15.97 10.64
N ARG A 41 -9.56 -14.84 11.23
CA ARG A 41 -10.43 -13.98 12.03
C ARG A 41 -10.88 -12.79 11.22
N PHE A 42 -12.14 -12.40 11.43
CA PHE A 42 -12.61 -11.10 10.96
C PHE A 42 -11.80 -9.97 11.59
N MET A 43 -11.49 -8.96 10.78
CA MET A 43 -10.69 -7.81 11.17
C MET A 43 -11.44 -6.53 10.81
N LEU A 44 -11.54 -5.64 11.80
CA LEU A 44 -12.00 -4.27 11.61
C LEU A 44 -10.83 -3.35 11.91
N ASN A 45 -10.33 -2.65 10.89
CA ASN A 45 -9.37 -1.57 11.09
C ASN A 45 -10.13 -0.24 11.16
N ILE A 46 -10.14 0.38 12.34
CA ILE A 46 -10.71 1.73 12.51
C ILE A 46 -9.59 2.71 12.23
N GLY A 47 -9.68 3.38 11.09
CA GLY A 47 -8.62 4.24 10.57
C GLY A 47 -8.50 5.60 11.23
N GLY A 48 -7.52 6.36 10.74
CA GLY A 48 -7.54 7.82 10.72
C GLY A 48 -7.97 8.26 9.32
N ASP A 49 -7.05 8.80 8.54
CA ASP A 49 -7.27 9.01 7.10
C ASP A 49 -7.14 7.70 6.27
N HIS A 50 -7.46 7.75 4.98
CA HIS A 50 -7.46 6.56 4.11
C HIS A 50 -6.06 5.95 3.91
N SER A 51 -4.99 6.62 4.35
CA SER A 51 -3.63 6.14 4.14
C SER A 51 -3.36 4.78 4.83
N VAL A 52 -4.07 4.47 5.91
CA VAL A 52 -4.01 3.16 6.61
C VAL A 52 -4.36 1.96 5.73
N ALA A 53 -5.11 2.19 4.64
CA ALA A 53 -5.48 1.14 3.71
C ALA A 53 -4.25 0.51 3.02
N CYS A 54 -3.14 1.24 2.89
CA CYS A 54 -1.91 0.72 2.28
C CYS A 54 -1.38 -0.49 3.05
N GLY A 55 -1.20 -0.37 4.37
CA GLY A 55 -0.76 -1.45 5.24
C GLY A 55 -1.82 -2.54 5.38
N SER A 56 -3.09 -2.16 5.52
CA SER A 56 -4.18 -3.14 5.68
C SER A 56 -4.35 -4.04 4.46
N LEU A 57 -4.46 -3.46 3.27
CA LEU A 57 -4.61 -4.24 2.05
C LEU A 57 -3.35 -5.03 1.75
N HIS A 58 -2.16 -4.49 2.02
CA HIS A 58 -0.92 -5.25 1.81
C HIS A 58 -0.81 -6.46 2.72
N GLY A 59 -1.18 -6.34 4.00
CA GLY A 59 -1.17 -7.49 4.92
C GLY A 59 -2.18 -8.57 4.52
N LEU A 60 -3.36 -8.16 4.03
CA LEU A 60 -4.35 -9.08 3.46
C LEU A 60 -3.83 -9.73 2.18
N LEU A 61 -3.17 -8.95 1.32
CA LEU A 61 -2.60 -9.42 0.06
C LEU A 61 -1.48 -10.44 0.32
N GLU A 62 -0.63 -10.21 1.33
CA GLU A 62 0.39 -11.17 1.74
C GLU A 62 -0.21 -12.52 2.16
N HIS A 63 -1.39 -12.52 2.77
CA HIS A 63 -2.07 -13.74 3.22
C HIS A 63 -2.89 -14.42 2.12
N TYR A 64 -3.79 -13.68 1.46
CA TYR A 64 -4.73 -14.20 0.47
C TYR A 64 -4.18 -14.20 -0.97
N SER A 65 -3.05 -13.55 -1.21
CA SER A 65 -2.40 -13.49 -2.52
C SER A 65 -3.37 -13.08 -3.65
N TYR A 66 -3.43 -13.86 -4.74
CA TYR A 66 -4.26 -13.58 -5.90
C TYR A 66 -5.77 -13.80 -5.67
N GLU A 67 -6.16 -14.36 -4.51
CA GLU A 67 -7.56 -14.57 -4.15
C GLU A 67 -8.19 -13.34 -3.49
N LEU A 68 -7.38 -12.38 -3.03
CA LEU A 68 -7.90 -11.14 -2.46
C LEU A 68 -8.74 -10.39 -3.50
N ARG A 69 -9.94 -9.94 -3.09
CA ARG A 69 -10.81 -9.03 -3.83
C ARG A 69 -11.12 -7.82 -2.97
N VAL A 70 -11.16 -6.64 -3.57
CA VAL A 70 -11.34 -5.37 -2.88
C VAL A 70 -12.55 -4.64 -3.45
N ILE A 71 -13.42 -4.17 -2.58
CA ILE A 71 -14.47 -3.21 -2.95
C ILE A 71 -14.08 -1.90 -2.29
N LEU A 72 -13.74 -0.90 -3.11
CA LEU A 72 -13.43 0.45 -2.64
C LEU A 72 -14.68 1.31 -2.76
N VAL A 73 -15.19 1.77 -1.62
CA VAL A 73 -16.29 2.74 -1.56
C VAL A 73 -15.71 4.07 -1.14
N ASP A 74 -15.51 4.97 -2.10
CA ASP A 74 -14.91 6.29 -1.88
C ASP A 74 -15.31 7.23 -3.04
N ALA A 75 -15.37 8.53 -2.78
CA ALA A 75 -15.54 9.55 -3.82
C ALA A 75 -14.27 9.73 -4.67
N HIS A 76 -13.13 9.17 -4.25
CA HIS A 76 -11.85 9.32 -4.92
C HIS A 76 -11.18 7.96 -5.19
N ALA A 77 -10.40 7.88 -6.27
CA ALA A 77 -9.69 6.65 -6.65
C ALA A 77 -8.51 6.31 -5.72
N ASN A 78 -7.98 7.28 -4.97
CA ASN A 78 -6.83 7.11 -4.07
C ASN A 78 -5.60 6.40 -4.71
N CYS A 79 -5.40 6.61 -6.02
CA CYS A 79 -4.38 5.94 -6.84
C CYS A 79 -3.26 6.86 -7.36
N ASN A 80 -3.09 8.04 -6.75
CA ASN A 80 -2.02 8.97 -7.16
C ASN A 80 -0.63 8.34 -7.00
N TYR A 81 0.23 8.55 -7.99
CA TYR A 81 1.60 8.01 -8.03
C TYR A 81 2.68 9.09 -8.20
N GLU A 82 2.29 10.33 -8.48
CA GLU A 82 3.23 11.46 -8.57
C GLU A 82 3.81 11.80 -7.20
N LEU A 83 5.14 11.84 -7.12
CA LEU A 83 5.86 12.14 -5.88
C LEU A 83 6.15 13.65 -5.81
N ASP A 84 5.47 14.34 -4.91
CA ASP A 84 5.64 15.76 -4.63
C ASP A 84 5.57 16.00 -3.11
N LEU A 85 6.45 16.84 -2.58
CA LEU A 85 6.46 17.25 -1.18
C LEU A 85 5.16 17.92 -0.71
N ASN A 86 4.40 18.51 -1.63
CA ASN A 86 3.10 19.12 -1.37
C ASN A 86 1.94 18.09 -1.36
N ARG A 87 2.15 16.88 -1.87
CA ARG A 87 1.11 15.84 -1.92
C ARG A 87 0.99 15.10 -0.58
N ASN A 88 -0.24 14.71 -0.28
CA ASN A 88 -0.60 13.98 0.93
C ASN A 88 -0.74 12.48 0.64
N SER A 89 -0.30 11.64 1.58
CA SER A 89 -0.32 10.18 1.49
C SER A 89 -1.73 9.57 1.42
N HIS A 90 -2.78 10.27 1.87
CA HIS A 90 -4.17 9.79 1.81
C HIS A 90 -4.58 9.34 0.41
N GLY A 91 -4.20 10.09 -0.63
CA GLY A 91 -4.64 9.83 -2.01
C GLY A 91 -3.74 8.87 -2.80
N MET A 92 -2.78 8.23 -2.15
CA MET A 92 -1.76 7.35 -2.75
C MET A 92 -1.82 5.85 -2.38
N PRO A 93 -2.64 5.34 -1.45
CA PRO A 93 -2.59 3.92 -1.03
C PRO A 93 -2.69 2.93 -2.17
N LEU A 94 -3.61 3.15 -3.12
CA LEU A 94 -3.75 2.24 -4.26
C LEU A 94 -2.64 2.43 -5.29
N GLY A 95 -2.08 3.64 -5.43
CA GLY A 95 -0.89 3.87 -6.28
C GLY A 95 0.31 3.05 -5.80
N HIS A 96 0.51 2.97 -4.48
CA HIS A 96 1.49 2.08 -3.87
C HIS A 96 1.18 0.60 -4.14
N LEU A 97 -0.05 0.17 -3.90
CA LEU A 97 -0.44 -1.24 -4.03
C LEU A 97 -0.45 -1.73 -5.48
N TYR A 98 -0.72 -0.86 -6.46
CA TYR A 98 -0.59 -1.17 -7.88
C TYR A 98 0.87 -1.17 -8.35
N GLY A 99 1.79 -0.61 -7.57
CA GLY A 99 3.19 -0.49 -7.97
C GLY A 99 3.43 0.59 -9.00
N ALA A 100 2.55 1.60 -9.07
CA ALA A 100 2.71 2.75 -9.94
C ALA A 100 3.87 3.67 -9.48
N ILE A 101 4.25 3.58 -8.20
CA ILE A 101 5.42 4.26 -7.63
C ILE A 101 6.61 3.32 -7.72
N THR A 102 7.64 3.72 -8.48
CA THR A 102 8.80 2.88 -8.77
C THR A 102 10.02 3.21 -7.92
N GLU A 103 9.99 4.38 -7.28
CA GLU A 103 11.03 4.90 -6.42
C GLU A 103 11.10 4.13 -5.10
N GLN A 104 12.32 3.85 -4.65
CA GLN A 104 12.53 3.29 -3.32
C GLN A 104 12.37 4.37 -2.25
N ILE A 105 11.34 4.19 -1.43
CA ILE A 105 10.98 5.12 -0.36
C ILE A 105 11.34 4.47 0.97
N LYS A 106 12.06 5.22 1.82
CA LYS A 106 12.41 4.75 3.16
C LYS A 106 11.14 4.42 3.94
N GLY A 107 11.10 3.26 4.59
CA GLY A 107 9.94 2.77 5.34
C GLY A 107 8.93 1.97 4.50
N PHE A 108 9.13 1.85 3.18
CA PHE A 108 8.29 1.04 2.28
C PHE A 108 8.97 -0.25 1.80
N GLU A 109 10.08 -0.67 2.43
CA GLU A 109 10.86 -1.84 2.02
C GLU A 109 10.03 -3.15 2.09
N TRP A 110 8.92 -3.14 2.83
CA TRP A 110 7.97 -4.24 2.94
C TRP A 110 6.97 -4.33 1.78
N LEU A 111 6.81 -3.27 0.97
CA LEU A 111 5.81 -3.19 -0.10
C LEU A 111 6.28 -3.99 -1.33
N LYS A 112 6.22 -5.32 -1.24
CA LYS A 112 6.74 -6.25 -2.27
C LYS A 112 5.67 -6.81 -3.21
N GLN A 113 4.50 -7.14 -2.68
CA GLN A 113 3.36 -7.63 -3.46
C GLN A 113 2.56 -6.49 -4.08
N ARG A 114 1.81 -6.80 -5.14
CA ARG A 114 0.99 -5.85 -5.90
C ARG A 114 -0.44 -6.35 -6.02
N LEU A 115 -1.39 -5.45 -5.80
CA LEU A 115 -2.80 -5.73 -6.04
C LEU A 115 -3.05 -5.71 -7.55
N ASP A 116 -3.60 -6.80 -8.09
CA ASP A 116 -4.03 -6.82 -9.48
C ASP A 116 -5.21 -5.86 -9.66
N THR A 117 -5.15 -5.00 -10.67
CA THR A 117 -6.20 -4.01 -10.95
C THR A 117 -7.53 -4.67 -11.32
N LYS A 118 -7.52 -5.93 -11.78
CA LYS A 118 -8.77 -6.69 -12.02
C LYS A 118 -9.46 -7.17 -10.73
N ASN A 119 -8.77 -7.13 -9.60
CA ASN A 119 -9.25 -7.64 -8.31
C ASN A 119 -9.88 -6.54 -7.45
N ILE A 120 -10.12 -5.35 -8.00
CA ILE A 120 -10.76 -4.24 -7.29
C ILE A 120 -11.94 -3.68 -8.08
N ILE A 121 -13.01 -3.32 -7.37
CA ILE A 121 -14.15 -2.57 -7.90
C ILE A 121 -14.27 -1.27 -7.12
N TYR A 122 -14.50 -0.18 -7.84
CA TYR A 122 -14.75 1.16 -7.29
C TYR A 122 -16.25 1.43 -7.24
N VAL A 123 -16.71 2.05 -6.16
CA VAL A 123 -18.10 2.45 -5.97
C VAL A 123 -18.13 3.87 -5.42
N GLY A 124 -18.89 4.76 -6.09
CA GLY A 124 -19.08 6.14 -5.64
C GLY A 124 -18.09 7.15 -6.21
N ILE A 125 -17.28 6.73 -7.19
CA ILE A 125 -16.36 7.60 -7.94
C ILE A 125 -16.98 8.15 -9.22
#